data_AF-A0ABC8QHG4-F1
#
_entry.id   AF-A0ABC8QHG4-F1
#
_cell.length_a   1.000
_cell.length_b   1.000
_cell.length_c   1.000
_cell.angle_alpha   90.00
_cell.angle_beta   90.00
_cell.angle_gamma   90.00
#
_symmetry.space_group_name_H-M   'P 1'
#
loop_
_entity.id
_entity.type
_entity.pdbx_description
1 polymer ?
#
loop_
_entity_poly.entity_id
_entity_poly.type
_entity_poly.pdbx_seq_one_letter_code
_entity_poly.pdbx_strand_id
1 'polypeptide(L)'
;MSTPLYPQEIYLLERHTSVEYFGAMRNAWHAAVNHVEDCLARFMTKLPADYRSRPQPLQPDIVWGQRALPNFRQTALMLDDSFIRLTHHDYGSTIWQWDTDQGEPKL
;
A
#
# COMPACT_ATOMS: atom_id res chain seq x y z
N MET A 1 -35.22 4.58 -6.98
CA MET A 1 -34.80 5.33 -8.19
C MET A 1 -33.36 4.92 -8.48
N SER A 2 -33.00 4.61 -9.72
CA SER A 2 -31.61 4.24 -10.05
C SER A 2 -30.72 5.47 -10.04
N THR A 3 -29.56 5.39 -9.40
CA THR A 3 -28.52 6.44 -9.47
C THR A 3 -28.09 6.62 -10.93
N PRO A 4 -28.08 7.85 -11.47
CA PRO A 4 -27.60 8.09 -12.83
C PRO A 4 -26.10 7.81 -12.91
N LEU A 5 -25.67 7.14 -13.97
CA LEU A 5 -24.25 6.88 -14.24
C LEU A 5 -23.65 8.05 -15.04
N TYR A 6 -22.59 8.67 -14.51
CA TYR A 6 -21.90 9.77 -15.17
C TYR A 6 -20.68 9.24 -15.97
N PRO A 7 -20.59 9.51 -17.28
CA PRO A 7 -19.49 9.00 -18.11
C PRO A 7 -18.08 9.36 -17.59
N GLN A 8 -17.92 10.52 -16.97
CA GLN A 8 -16.66 10.97 -16.39
C GLN A 8 -16.24 10.12 -15.19
N GLU A 9 -17.20 9.72 -14.35
CA GLU A 9 -16.94 8.86 -13.19
C GLU A 9 -16.57 7.45 -13.65
N ILE A 10 -17.29 6.92 -14.65
CA ILE A 10 -16.96 5.63 -15.28
C ILE A 10 -15.53 5.67 -15.83
N TYR A 11 -15.16 6.71 -16.58
CA TYR A 11 -13.82 6.85 -17.14
C TYR A 11 -12.72 6.85 -16.07
N LEU A 12 -12.93 7.58 -14.96
CA LEU A 12 -11.97 7.61 -13.85
C LEU A 12 -11.84 6.24 -13.18
N LEU A 13 -12.96 5.56 -12.95
CA LEU A 13 -12.96 4.21 -12.39
C LEU A 13 -12.19 3.25 -13.31
N GLU A 14 -12.58 3.13 -14.57
CA GLU A 14 -11.91 2.27 -15.55
C GLU A 14 -10.41 2.53 -15.63
N ARG A 15 -10.01 3.81 -15.64
CA ARG A 15 -8.60 4.19 -15.70
C ARG A 15 -7.84 3.73 -14.45
N HIS A 16 -8.36 4.04 -13.25
CA HIS A 16 -7.66 3.81 -11.99
C HIS A 16 -7.84 2.42 -11.40
N THR A 17 -8.80 1.64 -11.91
CA THR A 17 -9.01 0.22 -11.56
C THR A 17 -8.60 -0.74 -12.67
N SER A 18 -8.01 -0.24 -13.77
CA SER A 18 -7.46 -1.10 -14.81
C SER A 18 -6.32 -1.97 -14.26
N VAL A 19 -6.17 -3.17 -14.81
CA VAL A 19 -5.08 -4.09 -14.46
C VAL A 19 -3.72 -3.43 -14.69
N GLU A 20 -3.59 -2.70 -15.79
CA GLU A 20 -2.35 -2.02 -16.18
C GLU A 20 -1.99 -0.92 -15.17
N TYR A 21 -2.95 -0.06 -14.81
CA TYR A 21 -2.72 1.00 -13.84
C TYR A 21 -2.41 0.44 -12.46
N PHE A 22 -3.22 -0.52 -11.99
CA PHE A 22 -3.03 -1.13 -10.68
C PHE A 22 -1.69 -1.86 -10.58
N GLY A 23 -1.31 -2.59 -11.64
CA GLY A 23 -0.01 -3.26 -11.74
C GLY A 23 1.16 -2.27 -11.70
N ALA A 24 1.05 -1.14 -12.40
CA ALA A 24 2.07 -0.10 -12.36
C ALA A 24 2.19 0.54 -10.96
N MET A 25 1.07 0.84 -10.31
CA MET A 25 1.02 1.37 -8.94
C MET A 25 1.63 0.38 -7.93
N ARG A 26 1.26 -0.91 -8.02
CA ARG A 26 1.82 -1.99 -7.20
C ARG A 26 3.33 -2.08 -7.35
N ASN A 27 3.83 -2.10 -8.59
CA ASN A 27 5.27 -2.18 -8.86
C ASN A 27 6.02 -0.94 -8.33
N ALA A 28 5.44 0.26 -8.48
CA ALA A 28 6.00 1.48 -7.93
C ALA A 28 6.08 1.44 -6.39
N TRP A 29 5.07 0.87 -5.73
CA TRP A 29 5.09 0.67 -4.28
C TRP A 29 6.23 -0.25 -3.86
N HIS A 30 6.38 -1.42 -4.48
CA HIS A 30 7.50 -2.34 -4.23
C HIS A 30 8.86 -1.66 -4.43
N ALA A 31 9.02 -0.90 -5.50
CA ALA A 31 10.24 -0.14 -5.76
C ALA A 31 10.54 0.88 -4.64
N ALA A 32 9.51 1.59 -4.15
CA ALA A 32 9.66 2.51 -3.03
C ALA A 32 10.05 1.79 -1.73
N VAL A 33 9.42 0.66 -1.40
CA VAL A 33 9.78 -0.13 -0.21
C VAL A 33 11.22 -0.60 -0.28
N ASN A 34 11.62 -1.23 -1.39
CA ASN A 34 12.99 -1.72 -1.58
C ASN A 34 14.02 -0.58 -1.48
N HIS A 35 13.70 0.59 -2.03
CA HIS A 35 14.59 1.75 -1.96
C HIS A 35 14.80 2.26 -0.52
N VAL A 36 13.73 2.34 0.27
CA VAL A 36 13.82 2.80 1.66
C VAL A 36 14.52 1.77 2.54
N GLU A 37 14.32 0.48 2.29
CA GLU A 37 15.06 -0.60 2.96
C GLU A 37 16.56 -0.54 2.70
N ASP A 38 16.98 -0.34 1.44
CA ASP A 38 18.39 -0.13 1.11
C ASP A 38 18.96 1.10 1.81
N CYS A 39 18.23 2.21 1.82
CA CYS A 39 18.63 3.43 2.53
C CYS A 39 18.84 3.17 4.03
N LEU A 40 17.92 2.45 4.68
CA LEU A 40 18.05 2.11 6.09
C LEU A 40 19.23 1.16 6.32
N ALA A 41 19.38 0.12 5.50
CA ALA A 41 20.48 -0.83 5.61
C ALA A 41 21.83 -0.11 5.51
N ARG A 42 21.99 0.78 4.53
CA ARG A 42 23.19 1.60 4.35
C ARG A 42 23.43 2.53 5.54
N PHE A 43 22.40 3.17 6.07
CA PHE A 43 22.51 4.01 7.27
C PHE A 43 23.03 3.20 8.47
N MET A 44 22.53 1.98 8.66
CA MET A 44 22.90 1.11 9.78
C MET A 44 24.34 0.58 9.70
N THR A 45 25.01 0.67 8.54
CA THR A 45 26.41 0.21 8.40
C THR A 45 27.41 1.03 9.22
N LYS A 46 27.14 2.32 9.45
CA LYS A 46 28.04 3.25 10.13
C LYS A 46 27.26 4.23 11.00
N LEU A 47 26.97 3.81 12.22
CA LEU A 47 26.26 4.64 13.19
C LEU A 47 27.23 5.56 13.96
N PRO A 48 26.86 6.84 14.18
CA PRO A 48 27.56 7.72 15.11
C PRO A 48 27.58 7.15 16.53
N ALA A 49 28.64 7.41 17.30
CA ALA A 49 28.75 6.93 18.68
C ALA A 49 27.63 7.45 19.60
N ASP A 50 27.12 8.65 19.32
CA ASP A 50 26.02 9.30 20.07
C ASP A 50 24.63 8.85 19.60
N TYR A 51 24.52 7.99 18.59
CA TYR A 51 23.26 7.66 17.92
C TYR A 51 22.08 7.36 18.86
N ARG A 52 22.31 6.49 19.86
CA ARG A 52 21.27 6.06 20.80
C ARG A 52 20.88 7.12 21.82
N SER A 53 21.69 8.17 21.98
CA SER A 53 21.37 9.31 22.85
C SER A 53 20.49 10.34 22.15
N ARG A 54 20.31 10.24 20.83
CA ARG A 54 19.47 11.16 20.05
C ARG A 54 17.98 10.90 20.32
N PRO A 55 17.12 11.93 20.19
CA PRO A 55 15.67 11.74 20.30
C PRO A 55 15.16 10.77 19.22
N GLN A 56 14.06 10.06 19.52
CA GLN A 56 13.52 9.00 18.65
C GLN A 56 13.32 9.40 17.17
N PRO A 57 12.88 10.62 16.81
CA PRO A 57 12.76 11.02 15.40
C PRO A 57 14.09 10.96 14.61
N LEU A 58 15.23 11.00 15.30
CA LEU A 58 16.57 10.87 14.72
C LEU A 58 17.13 9.45 14.81
N GLN A 59 16.33 8.48 15.24
CA GLN A 59 16.65 7.05 15.28
C GLN A 59 15.79 6.30 14.24
N PRO A 60 16.17 6.35 12.93
CA PRO A 60 15.39 5.74 11.85
C PRO A 60 15.27 4.21 11.96
N ASP A 61 16.16 3.51 12.67
CA ASP A 61 15.99 2.07 12.91
C ASP A 61 14.73 1.78 13.74
N ILE A 62 14.38 2.65 14.68
CA ILE A 62 13.16 2.56 15.47
C ILE A 62 11.97 3.05 14.65
N VAL A 63 12.01 4.31 14.20
CA VAL A 63 10.82 4.93 13.56
C VAL A 63 10.50 4.28 12.22
N TRP A 64 11.51 4.10 11.37
CA TRP A 64 11.34 3.49 10.06
C TRP A 64 11.48 1.97 10.11
N GLY A 65 12.52 1.45 10.75
CA GLY A 65 12.80 0.01 10.76
C GLY A 65 11.75 -0.83 11.50
N GLN A 66 11.15 -0.32 12.59
CA GLN A 66 10.20 -1.09 13.40
C GLN A 66 8.73 -0.71 13.17
N ARG A 67 8.44 0.45 12.58
CA ARG A 67 7.05 0.93 12.43
C ARG A 67 6.67 1.24 10.98
N ALA A 68 7.39 2.13 10.30
CA ALA A 68 7.01 2.51 8.93
C ALA A 68 7.23 1.37 7.92
N LEU A 69 8.43 0.78 7.86
CA LEU A 69 8.76 -0.27 6.90
C LEU A 69 7.90 -1.54 7.06
N PRO A 70 7.63 -2.04 8.28
CA PRO A 70 6.71 -3.16 8.45
C PRO A 70 5.30 -2.87 7.89
N ASN A 71 4.78 -1.67 8.14
CA ASN A 71 3.49 -1.27 7.56
C ASN A 71 3.55 -1.20 6.04
N PHE A 72 4.63 -0.68 5.47
CA PHE A 72 4.80 -0.56 4.02
C PHE A 72 4.91 -1.93 3.34
N ARG A 73 5.61 -2.89 3.96
CA ARG A 73 5.64 -4.30 3.53
C ARG A 73 4.26 -4.92 3.56
N GLN A 74 3.51 -4.69 4.64
CA GLN A 74 2.14 -5.20 4.75
C GLN A 74 1.27 -4.65 3.62
N THR A 75 1.36 -3.35 3.32
CA THR A 75 0.68 -2.75 2.18
C THR A 75 1.12 -3.38 0.86
N ALA A 76 2.40 -3.67 0.67
CA ALA A 76 2.89 -4.34 -0.54
C ALA A 76 2.26 -5.72 -0.73
N LEU A 77 2.14 -6.51 0.35
CA LEU A 77 1.46 -7.81 0.34
C LEU A 77 -0.03 -7.69 0.01
N MET A 78 -0.71 -6.68 0.56
CA MET A 78 -2.12 -6.42 0.24
C MET A 78 -2.31 -6.01 -1.22
N LEU A 79 -1.37 -5.24 -1.78
CA LEU A 79 -1.37 -4.87 -3.20
C LEU A 79 -1.12 -6.09 -4.10
N ASP A 80 -0.26 -7.02 -3.69
CA ASP A 80 -0.05 -8.29 -4.39
C ASP A 80 -1.34 -9.11 -4.45
N ASP A 81 -1.98 -9.32 -3.29
CA ASP A 81 -3.24 -10.06 -3.19
C ASP A 81 -4.36 -9.37 -3.98
N SER A 82 -4.48 -8.05 -3.88
CA SER A 82 -5.46 -7.27 -4.62
C SER A 82 -5.26 -7.35 -6.14
N PHE A 83 -4.01 -7.36 -6.61
CA PHE A 83 -3.70 -7.49 -8.03
C PHE A 83 -4.06 -8.87 -8.56
N ILE A 84 -3.77 -9.93 -7.80
CA ILE A 84 -4.22 -11.30 -8.14
C ILE A 84 -5.74 -11.32 -8.27
N ARG A 85 -6.48 -10.85 -7.27
CA ARG A 85 -7.96 -10.80 -7.29
C ARG A 85 -8.49 -10.01 -8.49
N LEU A 86 -7.92 -8.83 -8.76
CA LEU A 86 -8.28 -7.98 -9.90
C LEU A 86 -8.12 -8.72 -11.23
N THR A 87 -7.00 -9.42 -11.44
CA THR A 87 -6.74 -10.19 -12.67
C THR A 87 -7.62 -11.43 -12.82
N HIS A 88 -8.22 -11.91 -11.73
CA HIS A 88 -9.19 -13.01 -11.74
C HIS A 88 -10.66 -12.54 -11.75
N HIS A 89 -10.90 -11.23 -11.90
CA HIS A 89 -12.24 -10.62 -11.82
C HIS A 89 -12.98 -10.89 -10.49
N ASP A 90 -12.24 -11.15 -9.42
CA ASP A 90 -12.76 -11.31 -8.06
C ASP A 90 -12.81 -9.95 -7.36
N TYR A 91 -13.77 -9.12 -7.75
CA TYR A 91 -14.00 -7.79 -7.17
C TYR A 91 -14.70 -7.84 -5.81
N GLY A 92 -15.30 -8.99 -5.48
CA GLY A 92 -16.15 -9.20 -4.30
C GLY A 92 -15.39 -9.38 -2.99
N SER A 93 -14.08 -9.12 -2.97
CA SER A 93 -13.25 -9.27 -1.77
C SER A 93 -12.29 -8.10 -1.54
N THR A 94 -12.03 -7.27 -2.56
CA THR A 94 -11.21 -6.05 -2.46
C THR A 94 -11.96 -4.88 -1.81
N ILE A 95 -13.28 -4.82 -1.95
CA ILE A 95 -14.13 -3.78 -1.32
C ILE A 95 -14.52 -4.17 0.12
N TRP A 96 -14.75 -5.46 0.37
CA TRP A 96 -15.24 -5.99 1.65
C TRP A 96 -14.22 -5.95 2.79
N GLN A 97 -12.92 -5.86 2.47
CA GLN A 97 -11.86 -5.83 3.47
C GLN A 97 -11.74 -4.47 4.20
N TRP A 98 -12.40 -3.43 3.68
CA TRP A 98 -12.41 -2.07 4.24
C TRP A 98 -13.67 -1.73 5.02
N ASP A 99 -14.64 -2.65 5.09
CA ASP A 99 -15.87 -2.49 5.88
C ASP A 99 -15.74 -3.27 7.21
N THR A 100 -15.87 -2.57 8.34
CA THR A 100 -15.77 -3.18 9.67
C THR A 100 -16.99 -4.03 10.01
N ASP A 101 -18.11 -3.88 9.29
CA ASP A 101 -19.38 -4.47 9.68
C ASP A 101 -19.75 -5.72 8.86
N GLN A 102 -19.00 -6.07 7.79
CA GLN A 102 -19.19 -7.24 6.92
C GLN A 102 -20.66 -7.58 6.58
N GLY A 103 -21.53 -6.58 6.46
CA GLY A 103 -22.95 -6.78 6.19
C GLY A 103 -23.23 -6.77 4.69
N GLU A 104 -23.95 -7.78 4.19
CA GLU A 104 -24.36 -7.83 2.77
C GLU A 104 -25.04 -6.51 2.33
N PRO A 105 -24.80 -6.03 1.10
CA PRO A 105 -25.34 -4.76 0.65
C PRO A 105 -26.84 -4.91 0.52
N LYS A 106 -27.59 -4.05 1.21
CA LYS A 106 -29.03 -3.96 1.01
C LYS A 106 -29.28 -3.25 -0.31
N LEU A 107 -29.66 -4.04 -1.33
CA LEU A 107 -30.20 -3.56 -2.61
C LEU A 107 -31.55 -2.85 -2.40
#